data_AF-A0A0F2GKQ4-F1
#
_entry.id   AF-A0A0F2GKQ4-F1
#
_cell.length_a   1.000
_cell.length_b   1.000
_cell.length_c   1.000
_cell.angle_alpha   90.00
_cell.angle_beta   90.00
_cell.angle_gamma   90.00
#
_symmetry.space_group_name_H-M   'P 1'
#
loop_
_entity.id
_entity.type
_entity.pdbx_description
1 polymer ?
#
loop_
_entity_poly.entity_id
_entity_poly.type
_entity_poly.pdbx_seq_one_letter_code
_entity_poly.pdbx_strand_id
1 'polypeptide(L)'
;SLNLTGNDSAPDGGLEITHINGVALTGNAQDIAVDNGTVVIAPSAAMTFEPAADFNGEINFGYQVKDADGDVDSANVKVTVNAVNDA
;
A
#
# COMPACT_ATOMS: atom_id res chain seq x y z
N SER A 1 3.40 9.81 -1.01
CA SER A 1 2.21 8.93 -1.10
C SER A 1 2.62 7.65 -1.79
N LEU A 2 2.01 6.53 -1.42
CA LEU A 2 2.15 5.25 -2.11
C LEU A 2 1.21 5.22 -3.32
N ASN A 3 1.68 4.68 -4.44
CA ASN A 3 0.84 4.32 -5.57
C ASN A 3 0.94 2.81 -5.78
N LEU A 4 -0.05 2.07 -5.30
CA LEU A 4 -0.05 0.61 -5.34
C LEU A 4 -0.54 0.06 -6.68
N THR A 5 -1.36 0.81 -7.43
CA THR A 5 -1.94 0.34 -8.69
C THR A 5 -1.10 0.72 -9.92
N GLY A 6 0.06 1.35 -9.72
CA GLY A 6 0.89 1.88 -10.81
C GLY A 6 1.48 0.79 -11.73
N ASN A 7 1.54 -0.44 -11.25
CA ASN A 7 2.01 -1.63 -11.98
C ASN A 7 0.88 -2.59 -12.38
N ASP A 8 -0.38 -2.21 -12.16
CA ASP A 8 -1.54 -3.05 -12.45
C ASP A 8 -2.29 -2.56 -13.70
N SER A 9 -3.05 -3.45 -14.33
CA SER A 9 -3.85 -3.15 -15.52
C SER A 9 -5.16 -3.95 -15.50
N ALA A 10 -6.28 -3.27 -15.72
CA ALA A 10 -7.60 -3.87 -15.91
C ALA A 10 -8.15 -3.39 -17.27
N PRO A 11 -8.39 -4.29 -18.25
CA PRO A 11 -8.92 -3.91 -19.57
C PRO A 11 -10.34 -3.31 -19.55
N ASP A 12 -11.18 -3.78 -18.64
CA ASP A 12 -12.54 -3.27 -18.35
C ASP A 12 -12.53 -1.99 -17.48
N GLY A 13 -11.40 -1.69 -16.85
CA GLY A 13 -11.19 -0.54 -16.00
C GLY A 13 -11.54 -0.79 -14.54
N GLY A 14 -11.37 0.24 -13.71
CA GLY A 14 -11.45 0.08 -12.26
C GLY A 14 -10.20 -0.63 -11.71
N LEU A 15 -9.67 -0.11 -10.61
CA LEU A 15 -8.62 -0.74 -9.82
C LEU A 15 -8.81 -0.24 -8.40
N GLU A 16 -9.49 -1.04 -7.58
CA GLU A 16 -9.74 -0.75 -6.17
C GLU A 16 -8.84 -1.62 -5.31
N ILE A 17 -8.01 -1.01 -4.46
CA ILE A 17 -7.28 -1.77 -3.43
C ILE A 17 -8.28 -2.26 -2.38
N THR A 18 -8.34 -3.57 -2.16
CA THR A 18 -9.27 -4.17 -1.19
C THR A 18 -8.56 -4.65 0.06
N HIS A 19 -7.28 -5.02 -0.04
CA HIS A 19 -6.50 -5.47 1.11
C HIS A 19 -5.06 -4.97 1.02
N ILE A 20 -4.46 -4.75 2.20
CA ILE A 20 -3.03 -4.50 2.36
C ILE A 20 -2.52 -5.42 3.47
N ASN A 21 -1.45 -6.15 3.20
CA ASN A 21 -0.84 -7.11 4.14
C ASN A 21 -1.86 -8.08 4.77
N GLY A 22 -2.82 -8.54 3.97
CA GLY A 22 -3.91 -9.43 4.40
C GLY A 22 -5.04 -8.75 5.18
N VAL A 23 -4.95 -7.45 5.48
CA VAL A 23 -5.99 -6.68 6.17
C VAL A 23 -6.94 -6.05 5.15
N ALA A 24 -8.23 -6.31 5.29
CA ALA A 24 -9.26 -5.69 4.45
C ALA A 24 -9.37 -4.18 4.71
N LEU A 25 -9.51 -3.40 3.65
CA LEU A 25 -9.79 -1.97 3.76
C LEU A 25 -11.25 -1.74 4.16
N THR A 26 -11.46 -0.73 5.00
CA THR A 26 -12.79 -0.38 5.51
C THR A 26 -13.47 0.75 4.73
N GLY A 27 -12.80 1.32 3.73
CA GLY A 27 -13.24 2.54 3.03
C GLY A 27 -13.15 3.82 3.87
N ASN A 28 -12.55 3.75 5.07
CA ASN A 28 -12.35 4.89 5.97
C ASN A 28 -10.86 5.05 6.31
N ALA A 29 -10.54 6.07 7.12
CA ALA A 29 -9.20 6.21 7.65
C ALA A 29 -8.79 4.96 8.45
N GLN A 30 -7.60 4.45 8.18
CA GLN A 30 -7.14 3.17 8.70
C GLN A 30 -5.62 3.09 8.69
N ASP A 31 -5.06 2.48 9.73
CA ASP A 31 -3.64 2.19 9.85
C ASP A 31 -3.43 0.68 9.71
N ILE A 32 -2.53 0.27 8.82
CA ILE A 32 -2.22 -1.13 8.54
C ILE A 32 -0.74 -1.36 8.79
N ALA A 33 -0.44 -2.16 9.81
CA ALA A 33 0.93 -2.55 10.11
C ALA A 33 1.52 -3.41 8.98
N VAL A 34 2.74 -3.07 8.58
CA VAL A 34 3.57 -3.84 7.66
C VAL A 34 4.96 -4.00 8.29
N ASP A 35 5.84 -4.76 7.65
CA ASP A 35 7.22 -4.87 8.14
C ASP A 35 7.87 -3.49 8.23
N ASN A 36 8.42 -3.18 9.40
CA ASN A 36 9.16 -1.95 9.70
C ASN A 36 8.41 -0.63 9.40
N GLY A 37 7.07 -0.63 9.52
CA GLY A 37 6.29 0.60 9.46
C GLY A 37 4.78 0.37 9.37
N THR A 38 4.09 1.43 8.97
CA THR A 38 2.63 1.46 8.88
C THR A 38 2.22 2.07 7.55
N VAL A 39 1.25 1.45 6.88
CA VAL A 39 0.51 2.11 5.80
C VAL A 39 -0.65 2.87 6.42
N VAL A 40 -0.62 4.19 6.29
CA VAL A 40 -1.67 5.11 6.77
C VAL A 40 -2.57 5.43 5.58
N ILE A 41 -3.87 5.16 5.74
CA ILE A 41 -4.91 5.46 4.76
C ILE A 41 -5.71 6.65 5.29
N ALA A 42 -5.74 7.74 4.51
CA ALA A 42 -6.55 8.91 4.81
C ALA A 42 -8.03 8.71 4.40
N PRO A 43 -8.98 9.52 4.91
CA PRO A 43 -10.38 9.48 4.46
C PRO A 43 -10.56 9.70 2.95
N SER A 44 -9.60 10.34 2.28
CA SER A 44 -9.58 10.52 0.83
C SER A 44 -9.07 9.30 0.05
N ALA A 45 -8.83 8.17 0.73
CA ALA A 45 -8.13 6.99 0.24
C ALA A 45 -6.65 7.21 -0.17
N ALA A 46 -6.09 8.39 0.12
CA ALA A 46 -4.66 8.63 -0.06
C ALA A 46 -3.86 7.76 0.92
N MET A 47 -2.89 7.00 0.40
CA MET A 47 -2.05 6.11 1.19
C MET A 47 -0.64 6.69 1.36
N THR A 48 -0.09 6.60 2.56
CA THR A 48 1.30 6.94 2.88
C THR A 48 1.95 5.82 3.66
N PHE A 49 3.25 5.65 3.49
CA PHE A 49 4.04 4.77 4.32
C PHE A 49 4.75 5.60 5.40
N GLU A 50 4.58 5.21 6.65
CA GLU A 50 5.30 5.75 7.80
C GLU A 50 6.28 4.68 8.31
N PRO A 51 7.59 4.84 8.09
CA PRO A 51 8.58 3.88 8.57
C PRO A 51 8.63 3.89 10.10
N ALA A 52 9.00 2.74 10.68
CA ALA A 52 9.39 2.68 12.08
C ALA A 52 10.58 3.63 12.35
N ALA A 53 10.69 4.12 13.57
CA ALA A 53 11.81 4.98 13.97
C ALA A 53 13.16 4.33 13.64
N ASP A 54 14.08 5.14 13.10
CA ASP A 54 15.43 4.74 12.70
C ASP A 54 15.50 3.63 11.63
N PHE A 55 14.38 3.24 11.01
CA PHE A 55 14.40 2.27 9.93
C PHE A 55 14.86 2.91 8.61
N ASN A 56 15.86 2.30 8.00
CA ASN A 56 16.27 2.51 6.62
C ASN A 56 16.47 1.15 5.95
N GLY A 57 15.96 0.99 4.73
CA GLY A 57 16.00 -0.28 4.02
C GLY A 57 14.83 -0.48 3.07
N GLU A 58 14.76 -1.66 2.49
CA GLU A 58 13.62 -2.06 1.66
C GLU A 58 12.62 -2.87 2.48
N ILE A 59 11.33 -2.62 2.26
CA ILE A 59 10.25 -3.49 2.70
C ILE A 59 9.45 -3.97 1.50
N ASN A 60 8.78 -5.09 1.66
CA ASN A 60 7.89 -5.65 0.66
C ASN A 60 6.62 -6.14 1.35
N PHE A 61 5.45 -5.72 0.87
CA PHE A 61 4.18 -6.21 1.40
C PHE A 61 3.17 -6.45 0.29
N GLY A 62 2.28 -7.41 0.54
CA GLY A 62 1.24 -7.79 -0.40
C GLY A 62 0.05 -6.84 -0.37
N TYR A 63 -0.64 -6.72 -1.50
CA TYR A 63 -1.94 -6.06 -1.61
C TYR A 63 -2.85 -6.86 -2.55
N GLN A 64 -4.16 -6.63 -2.43
CA GLN A 64 -5.15 -7.16 -3.36
C GLN A 64 -5.85 -6.02 -4.08
N VAL A 65 -6.05 -6.16 -5.39
CA VAL A 65 -6.76 -5.23 -6.24
C VAL A 65 -7.98 -5.92 -6.85
N LYS A 66 -9.07 -5.17 -7.02
CA LYS A 66 -10.30 -5.63 -7.65
C LYS A 66 -10.65 -4.71 -8.82
N ASP A 67 -10.97 -5.29 -9.96
CA ASP A 67 -11.40 -4.56 -11.16
C ASP A 67 -12.92 -4.28 -11.18
N ALA A 68 -13.44 -3.76 -12.29
CA ALA A 68 -14.85 -3.42 -12.43
C ALA A 68 -15.76 -4.65 -12.55
N ASP A 69 -15.25 -5.76 -13.07
CA ASP A 69 -15.98 -7.03 -13.19
C ASP A 69 -15.98 -7.83 -11.89
N GLY A 70 -15.11 -7.45 -10.95
CA GLY A 70 -15.01 -7.99 -9.60
C GLY A 70 -13.95 -9.08 -9.47
N ASP A 71 -13.12 -9.28 -10.49
CA ASP A 71 -11.98 -10.17 -10.42
C ASP A 71 -10.95 -9.58 -9.44
N VAL A 72 -10.31 -10.45 -8.66
CA VAL A 72 -9.40 -10.07 -7.58
C VAL A 72 -8.02 -10.67 -7.83
N ASP A 73 -7.03 -9.79 -7.91
CA ASP A 73 -5.62 -10.17 -8.06
C ASP A 73 -4.80 -9.78 -6.84
N SER A 74 -3.73 -10.56 -6.59
CA SER A 74 -2.75 -10.31 -5.53
C SER A 74 -1.42 -9.89 -6.13
N ALA A 75 -0.82 -8.84 -5.57
CA ALA A 75 0.47 -8.33 -5.98
C ALA A 75 1.28 -7.87 -4.76
N ASN A 76 2.52 -7.44 -4.99
CA ASN A 76 3.43 -6.97 -3.95
C ASN A 76 3.98 -5.60 -4.32
N VAL A 77 4.13 -4.73 -3.32
CA VAL A 77 4.79 -3.43 -3.48
C VAL A 77 6.10 -3.43 -2.71
N LYS A 78 7.17 -2.99 -3.39
CA LYS A 78 8.46 -2.71 -2.76
C LYS A 78 8.54 -1.23 -2.40
N VAL A 79 8.91 -0.94 -1.15
CA VAL A 79 9.15 0.43 -0.67
C VAL A 79 10.59 0.53 -0.18
N THR A 80 11.31 1.53 -0.66
CA THR A 80 12.69 1.84 -0.24
C THR A 80 12.69 3.07 0.65
N VAL A 81 13.18 2.90 1.88
CA VAL A 81 13.39 3.98 2.85
C VAL A 81 14.88 4.32 2.87
N ASN A 82 15.21 5.52 2.43
CA ASN A 82 16.58 6.02 2.46
C ASN A 82 16.88 6.59 3.84
N ALA A 83 18.09 6.34 4.35
CA ALA A 83 18.57 7.01 5.55
C ALA A 83 18.61 8.53 5.31
N VAL A 84 18.15 9.30 6.29
CA VAL A 84 18.41 10.75 6.34
C VAL A 84 19.78 10.92 6.98
N ASN A 85 20.68 11.62 6.29
CA ASN A 85 21.99 11.93 6.87
C ASN A 85 21.87 13.15 7.79
N ASP A 86 22.18 12.98 9.07
CA ASP A 86 22.24 14.09 10.03
C ASP A 86 23.58 14.83 9.83
N ALA A 87 23.53 15.97 9.12
CA ALA A 87 24.70 16.80 8.82
C ALA A 87 25.11 17.70 9.99
#